data_AF-A0A349BWV4-F1
#
_entry.id   AF-A0A349BWV4-F1
#
_cell.length_a   1.000
_cell.length_b   1.000
_cell.length_c   1.000
_cell.angle_alpha   90.00
_cell.angle_beta   90.00
_cell.angle_gamma   90.00
#
_symmetry.space_group_name_H-M   'P 1'
#
loop_
_entity.id
_entity.type
_entity.pdbx_description
1 polymer ?
#
loop_
_entity_poly.entity_id
_entity_poly.type
_entity_poly.pdbx_seq_one_letter_code
_entity_poly.pdbx_strand_id
1 'polypeptide(L)'
;MLYKITEDFVLEKDNFHDQTETVVIPEGVLKINRNAFSYCEHVKQVIIPDTVREIGNGAFHDSGITSIVIPDSVTELGSNVFADCRQLERVVIGKGVARINDYTFRYCQSLEHLELPPGLERVGYYAFEECYSLRRVWVEGTEYRIRDSKAPKPVRLVYDSLEVIRNKILSDYKNGRMDEFEYIDYQISGDGYHY
;
A
#
# COMPACT_ATOMS: atom_id res chain seq x y z
N MET A 1 -22.31 8.25 -9.93
CA MET A 1 -21.45 8.54 -8.76
C MET A 1 -20.72 7.24 -8.47
N LEU A 2 -19.39 7.27 -8.26
CA LEU A 2 -18.60 6.05 -8.03
C LEU A 2 -18.94 5.34 -6.71
N TYR A 3 -19.57 6.07 -5.79
CA TYR A 3 -19.83 5.63 -4.43
C TYR A 3 -21.16 6.17 -3.93
N LYS A 4 -21.67 5.53 -2.88
CA LYS A 4 -22.81 5.95 -2.09
C LYS A 4 -22.34 6.31 -0.68
N ILE A 5 -22.88 7.39 -0.13
CA ILE A 5 -22.70 7.73 1.29
C ILE A 5 -23.95 7.28 2.04
N THR A 6 -23.77 6.49 3.09
CA THR A 6 -24.87 6.05 3.97
C THR A 6 -25.24 7.13 4.98
N GLU A 7 -26.38 6.97 5.65
CA GLU A 7 -26.80 7.87 6.74
C GLU A 7 -25.79 7.87 7.91
N ASP A 8 -24.98 6.82 8.03
CA ASP A 8 -23.91 6.70 9.03
C ASP A 8 -22.57 7.31 8.58
N PHE A 9 -22.58 8.15 7.54
CA PHE A 9 -21.38 8.80 6.98
C PHE A 9 -20.30 7.81 6.51
N VAL A 10 -20.73 6.64 6.03
CA VAL A 10 -19.85 5.60 5.47
C VAL A 10 -19.90 5.65 3.95
N LEU A 11 -18.73 5.63 3.32
CA LEU A 11 -18.60 5.56 1.86
C LEU A 11 -18.56 4.09 1.41
N GLU A 12 -19.53 3.69 0.60
CA GLU A 12 -19.68 2.34 0.03
C GLU A 12 -19.56 2.34 -1.49
N LYS A 13 -19.19 1.20 -2.07
CA LYS A 13 -19.12 1.03 -3.54
C LYS A 13 -20.51 1.20 -4.15
N ASP A 14 -20.61 1.97 -5.23
CA ASP A 14 -21.80 2.04 -6.07
C ASP A 14 -21.58 1.26 -7.39
N ASN A 15 -22.65 0.73 -7.98
CA ASN A 15 -22.59 -0.12 -9.18
C ASN A 15 -22.43 0.67 -10.49
N PHE A 16 -21.98 1.92 -10.43
CA PHE A 16 -21.89 2.79 -11.59
C PHE A 16 -20.48 2.80 -12.21
N HIS A 17 -20.41 2.51 -13.51
CA HIS A 17 -19.22 2.63 -14.36
C HIS A 17 -18.95 4.10 -14.73
N ASP A 18 -18.55 4.88 -13.74
CA ASP A 18 -18.12 6.26 -13.94
C ASP A 18 -16.62 6.27 -14.34
N GLN A 19 -16.29 7.06 -15.36
CA GLN A 19 -14.96 7.17 -15.98
C GLN A 19 -14.10 8.26 -15.33
N THR A 20 -14.49 8.72 -14.14
CA THR A 20 -13.82 9.82 -13.44
C THR A 20 -12.41 9.44 -12.98
N GLU A 21 -11.43 10.29 -13.29
CA GLU A 21 -10.04 10.10 -12.87
C GLU A 21 -9.75 10.62 -11.45
N THR A 22 -10.52 11.60 -10.95
CA THR A 22 -10.31 12.19 -9.63
C THR A 22 -11.56 12.10 -8.77
N VAL A 23 -11.44 11.49 -7.60
CA VAL A 23 -12.51 11.40 -6.61
C VAL A 23 -12.22 12.35 -5.45
N VAL A 24 -13.20 13.19 -5.11
CA VAL A 24 -13.20 13.95 -3.86
C VAL A 24 -14.17 13.27 -2.90
N ILE A 25 -13.68 12.81 -1.75
CA ILE A 25 -14.53 12.30 -0.69
C ILE A 25 -15.10 13.51 0.08
N PRO A 26 -16.42 13.60 0.28
CA PRO A 26 -17.02 14.75 0.95
C PRO A 26 -16.63 14.84 2.42
N GLU A 27 -16.50 16.07 2.90
CA GLU A 27 -16.37 16.37 4.32
C GLU A 27 -17.49 15.73 5.14
N GLY A 28 -17.15 15.22 6.31
CA GLY A 28 -18.07 14.54 7.21
C GLY A 28 -18.10 13.02 7.05
N VAL A 29 -17.57 12.46 5.95
CA VAL A 29 -17.35 11.02 5.83
C VAL A 29 -16.37 10.57 6.91
N LEU A 30 -16.76 9.56 7.68
CA LEU A 30 -15.96 9.04 8.79
C LEU A 30 -15.21 7.76 8.41
N LYS A 31 -15.72 7.00 7.44
CA LYS A 31 -15.19 5.69 7.06
C LYS A 31 -15.29 5.46 5.56
N ILE A 32 -14.21 4.96 4.97
CA ILE A 32 -14.22 4.36 3.63
C ILE A 32 -14.40 2.86 3.83
N ASN A 33 -15.53 2.30 3.38
CA ASN A 33 -15.86 0.92 3.68
C ASN A 33 -15.01 -0.08 2.88
N ARG A 34 -15.10 -1.35 3.27
CA ARG A 34 -14.49 -2.47 2.56
C ARG A 34 -14.82 -2.41 1.05
N ASN A 35 -13.78 -2.52 0.22
CA ASN A 35 -13.88 -2.55 -1.24
C ASN A 35 -14.54 -1.34 -1.91
N ALA A 36 -14.69 -0.20 -1.22
CA ALA A 36 -15.43 0.97 -1.72
C ALA A 36 -14.98 1.46 -3.11
N PHE A 37 -13.68 1.42 -3.38
CA PHE A 37 -13.02 1.78 -4.64
C PHE A 37 -12.25 0.61 -5.27
N SER A 38 -12.59 -0.63 -4.90
CA SER A 38 -11.92 -1.79 -5.47
C SER A 38 -12.26 -1.98 -6.95
N TYR A 39 -11.26 -2.27 -7.77
CA TYR A 39 -11.36 -2.37 -9.25
C TYR A 39 -11.73 -1.06 -9.94
N CYS A 40 -11.50 0.09 -9.30
CA CYS A 40 -11.68 1.41 -9.92
C CYS A 40 -10.44 1.78 -10.76
N GLU A 41 -10.21 1.08 -11.87
CA GLU A 41 -9.01 1.22 -12.72
C GLU A 41 -8.85 2.61 -13.38
N HIS A 42 -9.95 3.34 -13.53
CA HIS A 42 -9.97 4.68 -14.13
C HIS A 42 -9.61 5.78 -13.12
N VAL A 43 -9.85 5.54 -11.82
CA VAL A 43 -9.59 6.53 -10.77
C VAL A 43 -8.09 6.61 -10.52
N LYS A 44 -7.49 7.77 -10.78
CA LYS A 44 -6.06 8.07 -10.63
C LYS A 44 -5.74 8.78 -9.32
N GLN A 45 -6.68 9.57 -8.80
CA GLN A 45 -6.50 10.34 -7.57
C GLN A 45 -7.74 10.27 -6.69
N VAL A 46 -7.53 10.14 -5.38
CA VAL A 46 -8.59 10.23 -4.37
C VAL A 46 -8.17 11.22 -3.29
N ILE A 47 -9.00 12.24 -3.07
CA ILE A 47 -8.81 13.26 -2.02
C ILE A 47 -9.65 12.82 -0.82
N ILE A 48 -8.96 12.47 0.27
CA ILE A 48 -9.55 12.01 1.53
C ILE A 48 -9.54 13.16 2.54
N PRO A 49 -10.69 13.59 3.08
CA PRO A 49 -10.75 14.68 4.06
C PRO A 49 -10.30 14.21 5.46
N ASP A 50 -9.94 15.18 6.30
CA ASP A 50 -9.48 14.95 7.69
C ASP A 50 -10.60 14.44 8.63
N THR A 51 -11.83 14.28 8.14
CA THR A 51 -12.92 13.63 8.89
C THR A 51 -12.79 12.12 8.88
N VAL A 52 -12.12 11.52 7.90
CA VAL A 52 -12.00 10.06 7.78
C VAL A 52 -11.10 9.50 8.89
N ARG A 53 -11.59 8.45 9.56
CA ARG A 53 -10.91 7.75 10.67
C ARG A 53 -10.47 6.33 10.30
N GLU A 54 -11.23 5.68 9.44
CA GLU A 54 -11.02 4.28 9.06
C GLU A 54 -11.07 4.10 7.53
N ILE A 55 -10.13 3.33 7.01
CA ILE A 55 -10.13 2.82 5.64
C ILE A 55 -10.21 1.30 5.68
N GLY A 56 -11.33 0.74 5.23
CA GLY A 56 -11.64 -0.68 5.34
C GLY A 56 -10.79 -1.60 4.44
N ASN A 57 -10.90 -2.90 4.68
CA ASN A 57 -10.18 -3.92 3.93
C ASN A 57 -10.38 -3.78 2.42
N GLY A 58 -9.30 -3.87 1.64
CA GLY A 58 -9.37 -3.79 0.18
C GLY A 58 -10.05 -2.54 -0.38
N ALA A 59 -10.18 -1.45 0.40
CA ALA A 59 -10.93 -0.27 -0.01
C ALA A 59 -10.50 0.27 -1.38
N PHE A 60 -9.22 0.15 -1.74
CA PHE A 60 -8.67 0.56 -3.03
C PHE A 60 -8.02 -0.60 -3.79
N HIS A 61 -8.35 -1.86 -3.46
CA HIS A 61 -7.74 -3.04 -4.07
C HIS A 61 -7.93 -3.04 -5.59
N ASP A 62 -6.83 -3.21 -6.34
CA ASP A 62 -6.80 -3.21 -7.80
C ASP A 62 -7.41 -1.94 -8.42
N SER A 63 -7.19 -0.80 -7.77
CA SER A 63 -7.59 0.50 -8.31
C SER A 63 -6.47 1.14 -9.13
N GLY A 64 -6.83 2.05 -10.04
CA GLY A 64 -5.89 2.73 -10.93
C GLY A 64 -5.14 3.91 -10.32
N ILE A 65 -5.17 4.06 -8.99
CA ILE A 65 -4.60 5.22 -8.32
C ILE A 65 -3.09 5.29 -8.55
N THR A 66 -2.58 6.49 -8.80
CA THR A 66 -1.14 6.75 -9.00
C THR A 66 -0.51 7.40 -7.78
N SER A 67 -1.31 8.12 -6.99
CA SER A 67 -0.88 8.70 -5.74
C SER A 67 -2.00 8.75 -4.72
N ILE A 68 -1.65 8.68 -3.45
CA ILE A 68 -2.61 8.85 -2.36
C ILE A 68 -1.97 9.46 -1.11
N VAL A 69 -2.73 10.33 -0.47
CA VAL A 69 -2.40 10.90 0.85
C VAL A 69 -3.43 10.36 1.84
N ILE A 70 -2.96 9.64 2.84
CA ILE A 70 -3.75 9.21 3.98
C ILE A 70 -3.64 10.28 5.06
N PRO A 71 -4.72 10.99 5.42
CA PRO A 71 -4.63 12.11 6.34
C PRO A 71 -4.25 11.67 7.76
N ASP A 72 -3.72 12.62 8.55
CA ASP A 72 -3.32 12.39 9.95
C ASP A 72 -4.48 11.90 10.83
N SER A 73 -5.72 12.14 10.39
CA SER A 73 -6.96 11.73 11.04
C SER A 73 -7.23 10.23 11.03
N VAL A 74 -6.64 9.49 10.09
CA VAL A 74 -6.85 8.04 9.91
C VAL A 74 -6.02 7.29 10.93
N THR A 75 -6.69 6.48 11.74
CA THR A 75 -6.06 5.65 12.78
C THR A 75 -6.11 4.16 12.43
N GLU A 76 -7.00 3.76 11.52
CA GLU A 76 -7.23 2.38 11.14
C GLU A 76 -7.16 2.18 9.62
N LEU A 77 -6.24 1.31 9.20
CA LEU A 77 -6.12 0.82 7.82
C LEU A 77 -6.44 -0.67 7.80
N GLY A 78 -7.30 -1.13 6.91
CA GLY A 78 -7.56 -2.55 6.71
C GLY A 78 -6.38 -3.31 6.11
N SER A 79 -6.56 -4.62 5.93
CA SER A 79 -5.66 -5.45 5.13
C SER A 79 -5.92 -5.26 3.63
N ASN A 80 -4.88 -5.46 2.80
CA ASN A 80 -4.96 -5.39 1.33
C ASN A 80 -5.48 -4.05 0.76
N VAL A 81 -5.44 -2.95 1.52
CA VAL A 81 -6.11 -1.69 1.14
C VAL A 81 -5.72 -1.22 -0.26
N PHE A 82 -4.43 -1.29 -0.59
CA PHE A 82 -3.87 -0.92 -1.90
C PHE A 82 -3.29 -2.12 -2.65
N ALA A 83 -3.65 -3.35 -2.26
CA ALA A 83 -3.14 -4.53 -2.96
C ALA A 83 -3.50 -4.47 -4.44
N ASP A 84 -2.56 -4.81 -5.31
CA ASP A 84 -2.67 -4.78 -6.77
C ASP A 84 -2.85 -3.39 -7.39
N CYS A 85 -2.67 -2.29 -6.64
CA CYS A 85 -2.54 -0.95 -7.21
C CYS A 85 -1.19 -0.81 -7.95
N ARG A 86 -1.06 -1.44 -9.12
CA ARG A 86 0.20 -1.56 -9.87
C ARG A 86 0.73 -0.21 -10.36
N GLN A 87 -0.14 0.78 -10.55
CA GLN A 87 0.21 2.14 -10.98
C GLN A 87 0.53 3.08 -9.81
N LEU A 88 0.42 2.63 -8.56
CA LEU A 88 0.63 3.49 -7.38
C LEU A 88 2.12 3.79 -7.20
N GLU A 89 2.49 5.04 -7.43
CA GLU A 89 3.89 5.53 -7.39
C GLU A 89 4.22 6.22 -6.06
N ARG A 90 3.25 6.96 -5.51
CA ARG A 90 3.46 7.83 -4.34
C ARG A 90 2.41 7.61 -3.26
N VAL A 91 2.87 7.33 -2.05
CA VAL A 91 2.03 7.19 -0.85
C VAL A 91 2.58 8.08 0.26
N VAL A 92 1.70 8.86 0.87
CA VAL A 92 1.98 9.58 2.10
C VAL A 92 1.06 9.04 3.19
N ILE A 93 1.63 8.45 4.23
CA ILE A 93 0.86 7.89 5.35
C ILE A 93 0.86 8.89 6.52
N GLY A 94 -0.33 9.35 6.89
CA GLY A 94 -0.53 10.27 8.01
C GLY A 94 -0.12 9.71 9.36
N LYS A 95 0.20 10.61 10.28
CA LYS A 95 0.80 10.33 11.60
C LYS A 95 -0.08 9.46 12.51
N GLY A 96 -1.39 9.43 12.28
CA GLY A 96 -2.35 8.62 13.05
C GLY A 96 -2.21 7.11 12.83
N VAL A 97 -1.57 6.69 11.73
CA VAL A 97 -1.44 5.28 11.38
C VAL A 97 -0.29 4.62 12.14
N ALA A 98 -0.65 3.79 13.14
CA ALA A 98 0.33 3.02 13.91
C ALA A 98 0.74 1.69 13.25
N ARG A 99 -0.05 1.18 12.29
CA ARG A 99 0.16 -0.16 11.71
C ARG A 99 -0.12 -0.17 10.21
N ILE A 100 0.81 -0.74 9.44
CA ILE A 100 0.56 -1.20 8.07
C ILE A 100 0.20 -2.68 8.18
N ASN A 101 -0.98 -3.06 7.71
CA ASN A 101 -1.51 -4.41 7.88
C ASN A 101 -1.02 -5.37 6.79
N ASP A 102 -1.43 -6.63 6.92
CA ASP A 102 -1.03 -7.68 5.99
C ASP A 102 -1.44 -7.31 4.56
N TYR A 103 -0.51 -7.50 3.63
CA TYR A 103 -0.70 -7.28 2.19
C TYR A 103 -1.11 -5.85 1.77
N THR A 104 -1.00 -4.84 2.64
CA THR A 104 -1.53 -3.48 2.36
C THR A 104 -1.08 -2.90 1.02
N PHE A 105 0.18 -3.09 0.61
CA PHE A 105 0.75 -2.64 -0.67
C PHE A 105 1.23 -3.81 -1.54
N ARG A 106 0.68 -5.01 -1.35
CA ARG A 106 1.05 -6.19 -2.15
C ARG A 106 0.90 -5.89 -3.64
N TYR A 107 1.89 -6.22 -4.46
CA TYR A 107 1.92 -5.98 -5.91
C TYR A 107 1.80 -4.49 -6.32
N CYS A 108 2.11 -3.53 -5.43
CA CYS A 108 2.32 -2.13 -5.83
C CYS A 108 3.69 -1.97 -6.50
N GLN A 109 3.82 -2.47 -7.72
CA GLN A 109 5.09 -2.61 -8.43
C GLN A 109 5.76 -1.27 -8.78
N SER A 110 4.97 -0.21 -9.02
CA SER A 110 5.47 1.14 -9.29
C SER A 110 5.76 1.99 -8.04
N LEU A 111 5.51 1.48 -6.83
CA LEU A 111 5.64 2.28 -5.61
C LEU A 111 7.10 2.65 -5.36
N GLU A 112 7.43 3.92 -5.59
CA GLU A 112 8.79 4.45 -5.46
C GLU A 112 8.95 5.44 -4.28
N HIS A 113 7.87 6.15 -3.95
CA HIS A 113 7.86 7.17 -2.89
C HIS A 113 6.88 6.78 -1.80
N LEU A 114 7.40 6.44 -0.63
CA LEU A 114 6.61 6.10 0.55
C LEU A 114 7.04 6.94 1.75
N GLU A 115 6.15 7.81 2.22
CA GLU A 115 6.34 8.52 3.49
C GLU A 115 5.66 7.75 4.61
N LEU A 116 6.46 7.34 5.59
CA LEU A 116 6.02 6.59 6.75
C LEU A 116 5.74 7.53 7.92
N PRO A 117 4.76 7.20 8.76
CA PRO A 117 4.50 7.98 9.96
C PRO A 117 5.61 7.72 10.99
N PRO A 118 6.05 8.74 11.75
CA PRO A 118 7.09 8.59 12.77
C PRO A 118 6.68 7.61 13.88
N GLY A 119 5.37 7.47 14.12
CA GLY A 119 4.78 6.57 15.11
C GLY A 119 4.54 5.13 14.62
N LEU A 120 5.03 4.72 13.45
CA LEU A 120 4.76 3.37 12.92
C LEU A 120 5.32 2.28 13.85
N GLU A 121 4.42 1.41 14.34
CA GLU A 121 4.75 0.37 15.32
C GLU A 121 4.97 -1.00 14.68
N ARG A 122 4.18 -1.33 13.65
CA ARG A 122 4.15 -2.66 13.02
C ARG A 122 3.90 -2.58 11.52
N VAL A 123 4.55 -3.48 10.80
CA VAL A 123 4.27 -3.81 9.40
C VAL A 123 3.84 -5.28 9.35
N GLY A 124 2.73 -5.55 8.66
CA GLY A 124 2.14 -6.86 8.51
C GLY A 124 2.89 -7.77 7.55
N TYR A 125 2.50 -9.04 7.50
CA TYR A 125 3.10 -10.01 6.61
C TYR A 125 2.83 -9.64 5.16
N TYR A 126 3.86 -9.77 4.31
CA TYR A 126 3.78 -9.53 2.87
C TYR A 126 3.20 -8.14 2.52
N ALA A 127 3.28 -7.16 3.44
CA ALA A 127 2.72 -5.83 3.25
C ALA A 127 3.30 -5.12 2.02
N PHE A 128 4.54 -5.45 1.67
CA PHE A 128 5.28 -4.93 0.51
C PHE A 128 5.76 -6.06 -0.42
N GLU A 129 5.03 -7.18 -0.47
CA GLU A 129 5.33 -8.24 -1.44
C GLU A 129 5.23 -7.68 -2.86
N GLU A 130 6.31 -7.86 -3.63
CA GLU A 130 6.44 -7.38 -5.02
C GLU A 130 6.31 -5.86 -5.22
N CYS A 131 6.70 -5.07 -4.21
CA CYS A 131 6.99 -3.65 -4.38
C CYS A 131 8.40 -3.43 -4.95
N TYR A 132 8.64 -3.80 -6.21
CA TYR A 132 9.98 -3.81 -6.82
C TYR A 132 10.65 -2.43 -6.87
N SER A 133 9.88 -1.38 -7.15
CA SER A 133 10.39 -0.01 -7.22
C SER A 133 10.72 0.59 -5.85
N LEU A 134 10.28 -0.04 -4.75
CA LEU A 134 10.41 0.50 -3.41
C LEU A 134 11.83 0.29 -2.89
N ARG A 135 12.69 1.29 -3.07
CA ARG A 135 14.10 1.27 -2.62
C ARG A 135 14.40 2.24 -1.48
N ARG A 136 13.54 3.24 -1.32
CA ARG A 136 13.68 4.35 -0.38
C ARG A 136 12.35 4.65 0.27
N VAL A 137 12.42 5.17 1.49
CA VAL A 137 11.27 5.64 2.25
C VAL A 137 11.63 6.96 2.91
N TRP A 138 10.62 7.73 3.28
CA TRP A 138 10.79 9.00 3.97
C TRP A 138 10.15 8.94 5.35
N VAL A 139 10.82 9.55 6.33
CA VAL A 139 10.26 9.76 7.67
C VAL A 139 10.47 11.22 8.01
N GLU A 140 9.39 11.95 8.25
CA GLU A 140 9.42 13.39 8.56
C GLU A 140 10.27 14.20 7.55
N GLY A 141 10.09 13.92 6.25
CA GLY A 141 10.83 14.57 5.16
C GLY A 141 12.27 14.10 4.96
N THR A 142 12.80 13.23 5.82
CA THR A 142 14.16 12.68 5.67
C THR A 142 14.13 11.38 4.87
N GLU A 143 14.94 11.29 3.82
CA GLU A 143 15.09 10.09 2.97
C GLU A 143 15.96 9.03 3.65
N TYR A 144 15.51 7.77 3.62
CA TYR A 144 16.27 6.60 4.06
C TYR A 144 16.25 5.52 2.97
N ARG A 145 17.41 4.89 2.75
CA ARG A 145 17.47 3.63 1.99
C ARG A 145 16.93 2.52 2.88
N ILE A 146 16.11 1.64 2.32
CA ILE A 146 15.46 0.56 3.10
C ILE A 146 16.49 -0.38 3.72
N ARG A 147 17.63 -0.59 3.05
CA ARG A 147 18.73 -1.45 3.53
C ARG A 147 19.65 -0.78 4.56
N ASP A 148 19.37 0.44 4.99
CA ASP A 148 20.21 1.13 5.96
C ASP A 148 19.99 0.59 7.39
N SER A 149 20.98 -0.17 7.88
CA SER A 149 21.00 -0.73 9.24
C SER A 149 20.87 0.30 10.37
N LYS A 150 21.18 1.58 10.12
CA LYS A 150 21.07 2.66 11.11
C LYS A 150 19.77 3.46 10.99
N ALA A 151 18.94 3.19 10.00
CA ALA A 151 17.67 3.88 9.79
C ALA A 151 16.74 3.77 11.01
N PRO A 152 15.81 4.73 11.21
CA PRO A 152 14.88 4.69 12.32
C PRO A 152 13.91 3.51 12.22
N LYS A 153 13.26 3.18 13.33
CA LYS A 153 12.38 2.01 13.46
C LYS A 153 11.39 1.83 12.29
N PRO A 154 10.65 2.85 11.82
CA PRO A 154 9.69 2.68 10.72
C PRO A 154 10.31 2.08 9.46
N VAL A 155 11.54 2.51 9.13
CA VAL A 155 12.27 2.00 7.96
C VAL A 155 12.68 0.55 8.15
N ARG A 156 13.14 0.18 9.35
CA ARG A 156 13.51 -1.21 9.67
C ARG A 156 12.33 -2.15 9.60
N LEU A 157 11.14 -1.73 10.02
CA LEU A 157 9.92 -2.55 9.90
C LEU A 157 9.58 -2.87 8.44
N VAL A 158 9.76 -1.91 7.54
CA VAL A 158 9.60 -2.14 6.09
C VAL A 158 10.66 -3.12 5.58
N TYR A 159 11.92 -2.91 5.97
CA TYR A 159 13.02 -3.82 5.63
C TYR A 159 12.75 -5.26 6.07
N ASP A 160 12.37 -5.46 7.33
CA ASP A 160 12.08 -6.79 7.89
C ASP A 160 10.94 -7.48 7.13
N SER A 161 9.89 -6.74 6.77
CA SER A 161 8.78 -7.26 5.94
C SER A 161 9.27 -7.72 4.57
N LEU A 162 10.25 -7.04 3.97
CA LEU A 162 10.83 -7.42 2.68
C LEU A 162 11.81 -8.60 2.83
N GLU A 163 12.55 -8.69 3.94
CA GLU A 163 13.46 -9.81 4.21
C GLU A 163 12.72 -11.12 4.45
N VAL A 164 11.55 -11.10 5.09
CA VAL A 164 10.71 -12.30 5.27
C VAL A 164 10.41 -12.97 3.91
N ILE A 165 10.15 -12.17 2.87
CA ILE A 165 9.91 -12.65 1.51
C ILE A 165 11.19 -13.27 0.94
N ARG A 166 12.32 -12.59 1.07
CA ARG A 166 13.63 -13.10 0.63
C ARG A 166 13.96 -14.46 1.27
N ASN A 167 13.69 -14.60 2.56
CA ASN A 167 13.95 -15.84 3.31
C ASN A 167 13.02 -16.98 2.88
N LYS A 168 11.75 -16.69 2.56
CA LYS A 168 10.83 -17.66 1.98
C LYS A 168 11.31 -18.14 0.61
N ILE A 169 11.70 -17.22 -0.26
CA ILE A 169 12.22 -17.54 -1.61
C ILE A 169 13.50 -18.39 -1.52
N LEU A 170 14.43 -18.03 -0.64
CA LEU A 170 15.62 -18.84 -0.37
C LEU A 170 15.26 -20.24 0.14
N SER A 171 14.21 -20.37 0.96
CA SER A 171 13.73 -21.67 1.44
C SER A 171 13.08 -22.49 0.33
N ASP A 172 12.36 -21.86 -0.59
CA ASP A 172 11.69 -22.52 -1.71
C ASP A 172 12.70 -23.07 -2.72
N TYR A 173 13.74 -22.29 -3.03
CA TYR A 173 14.88 -22.75 -3.83
C TYR A 173 15.61 -23.94 -3.18
N LYS A 174 15.97 -23.83 -1.89
CA LYS A 174 16.63 -24.93 -1.15
C LYS A 174 15.81 -26.21 -1.09
N ASN A 175 14.48 -26.09 -1.13
CA ASN A 175 13.56 -27.21 -1.08
C ASN A 175 13.16 -27.73 -2.47
N GLY A 176 13.78 -27.25 -3.56
CA GLY A 176 13.50 -27.66 -4.93
C GLY A 176 12.10 -27.27 -5.42
N ARG A 177 11.46 -26.31 -4.76
CA ARG A 177 10.15 -25.74 -5.15
C ARG A 177 10.27 -24.55 -6.09
N MET A 178 11.50 -24.08 -6.31
CA MET A 178 11.89 -23.03 -7.24
C MET A 178 13.19 -23.48 -7.90
N ASP A 179 13.31 -23.31 -9.21
CA ASP A 179 14.53 -23.73 -9.92
C ASP A 179 15.66 -22.67 -9.84
N GLU A 180 16.84 -23.05 -10.33
CA GLU A 180 18.03 -22.19 -10.28
C GLU A 180 17.92 -20.95 -11.16
N PHE A 181 17.19 -21.02 -12.28
CA PHE A 181 16.95 -19.86 -13.14
C PHE A 181 16.00 -18.89 -12.44
N GLU A 182 14.90 -19.38 -11.88
CA GLU A 182 13.93 -18.60 -11.11
C GLU A 182 14.61 -17.91 -9.91
N TYR A 183 15.47 -18.63 -9.18
CA TYR A 183 16.20 -18.07 -8.05
C TYR A 183 17.25 -17.02 -8.45
N ILE A 184 17.98 -17.25 -9.56
CA ILE A 184 18.98 -16.31 -10.08
C ILE A 184 18.31 -15.04 -10.61
N ASP A 185 17.19 -15.15 -11.34
CA ASP A 185 16.43 -14.00 -11.83
C ASP A 185 15.93 -13.13 -10.67
N TYR A 186 15.50 -13.74 -9.56
CA TYR A 186 15.16 -13.01 -8.33
C TYR A 186 16.37 -12.29 -7.71
N GLN A 187 17.58 -12.88 -7.72
CA GLN A 187 18.78 -12.25 -7.15
C GLN A 187 19.37 -11.14 -8.02
N ILE A 188 19.37 -11.30 -9.35
CA ILE A 188 20.01 -10.37 -10.30
C ILE A 188 19.18 -9.10 -10.46
N SER A 189 17.86 -9.26 -10.50
CA SER A 189 16.98 -8.15 -10.78
C SER A 189 16.80 -7.20 -9.60
N GLY A 190 16.73 -7.73 -8.37
CA GLY A 190 16.03 -7.01 -7.29
C GLY A 190 14.58 -6.61 -7.64
N ASP A 191 14.10 -7.04 -8.82
CA ASP A 191 13.02 -6.54 -9.67
C ASP A 191 12.57 -7.71 -10.56
N GLY A 192 11.96 -8.75 -9.97
CA GLY A 192 11.60 -9.97 -10.72
C GLY A 192 10.87 -9.64 -12.02
N TYR A 193 11.48 -9.96 -13.16
CA TYR A 193 10.83 -9.87 -14.46
C TYR A 193 10.83 -11.24 -15.14
N HIS A 194 9.61 -11.67 -15.45
CA HIS A 194 9.26 -12.80 -16.30
C HIS A 194 9.56 -12.52 -17.78
N TYR A 195 9.86 -13.59 -18.53
CA TYR A 195 9.24 -13.92 -19.80
C TYR A 195 8.88 -15.41 -19.82
#